data_AF-A0A2Z6P592-F1
#
_entry.id   AF-A0A2Z6P592-F1
#
_cell.length_a   1.000
_cell.length_b   1.000
_cell.length_c   1.000
_cell.angle_alpha   90.00
_cell.angle_beta   90.00
_cell.angle_gamma   90.00
#
_symmetry.space_group_name_H-M   'P 1'
#
loop_
_entity.id
_entity.type
_entity.pdbx_description
1 polymer ?
#
loop_
_entity_poly.entity_id
_entity_poly.type
_entity_poly.pdbx_seq_one_letter_code
_entity_poly.pdbx_strand_id
1 'polypeptide(L)' 'MSGLLMDYNWTEIIKRKDPLREVFAGFDPYTVAKMEEKEIIEITSNKALSLADSRVMCIVDNAKCIMKASN' A
#
# COMPACT_ATOMS: atom_id res chain seq x y z
N MET A 1 5.12 -6.24 -1.65
CA MET A 1 3.91 -7.05 -1.37
C MET A 1 4.14 -8.22 -0.41
N SER A 2 5.39 -8.63 -0.13
CA SER A 2 5.66 -9.71 0.84
C SER A 2 5.06 -9.49 2.23
N GLY A 3 4.95 -8.24 2.69
CA GLY A 3 4.30 -7.92 3.98
C GLY A 3 2.83 -8.36 4.09
N LEU A 4 2.14 -8.61 2.97
CA LEU A 4 0.76 -9.12 2.96
C LEU A 4 0.68 -10.63 3.23
N LEU A 5 1.81 -11.36 3.18
CA LEU A 5 1.86 -12.79 3.46
C LEU A 5 1.52 -13.14 4.92
N MET A 6 1.52 -12.15 5.81
CA MET A 6 1.04 -12.32 7.18
C MET A 6 -0.47 -12.50 7.26
N ASP A 7 -1.23 -11.97 6.29
CA ASP A 7 -2.70 -11.96 6.32
C ASP A 7 -3.31 -12.83 5.20
N TYR A 8 -2.58 -13.02 4.10
CA TYR A 8 -3.07 -13.69 2.89
C TYR A 8 -2.05 -14.68 2.34
N ASN A 9 -2.54 -15.71 1.65
CA ASN A 9 -1.66 -16.55 0.84
C ASN A 9 -1.26 -15.86 -0.48
N TRP A 10 -0.26 -16.42 -1.18
CA TRP A 10 0.25 -15.81 -2.40
C TRP A 10 -0.81 -15.67 -3.52
N THR A 11 -1.68 -16.68 -3.69
CA THR A 11 -2.75 -16.65 -4.69
C THR A 11 -3.72 -15.50 -4.43
N GLU A 12 -4.06 -15.26 -3.17
CA GLU A 12 -4.89 -14.15 -2.73
C GLU A 12 -4.25 -12.79 -2.98
N ILE A 13 -2.94 -12.67 -2.76
CA ILE A 13 -2.18 -11.44 -3.04
C ILE A 13 -2.20 -11.15 -4.54
N ILE A 14 -1.98 -12.16 -5.39
CA ILE A 14 -1.98 -11.99 -6.84
C ILE A 14 -3.35 -11.52 -7.37
N LYS A 15 -4.46 -12.06 -6.83
CA LYS A 15 -5.82 -11.62 -7.21
C LYS A 15 -6.08 -10.14 -6.90
N ARG A 16 -5.38 -9.57 -5.92
CA ARG A 16 -5.51 -8.17 -5.50
C ARG A 16 -4.42 -7.27 -6.09
N LYS A 17 -3.49 -7.82 -6.86
CA LYS A 17 -2.29 -7.12 -7.33
C LYS A 17 -2.64 -5.84 -8.09
N ASP A 18 -3.56 -5.91 -9.04
CA ASP A 18 -3.82 -4.78 -9.92
C ASP A 18 -4.59 -3.65 -9.22
N PRO A 19 -5.66 -3.90 -8.44
CA PRO A 19 -6.29 -2.88 -7.60
C PRO A 19 -5.31 -2.22 -6.62
N LEU A 20 -4.43 -3.01 -6.00
CA LEU A 20 -3.40 -2.47 -5.11
C LEU A 20 -2.41 -1.59 -5.86
N ARG A 21 -1.98 -1.99 -7.07
CA ARG A 21 -1.10 -1.18 -7.91
C ARG A 21 -1.77 0.11 -8.35
N GLU A 22 -3.05 0.09 -8.68
CA GLU A 22 -3.79 1.30 -9.06
C GLU A 22 -3.84 2.29 -7.90
N VAL A 23 -4.29 1.83 -6.73
CA VAL A 23 -4.48 2.67 -5.55
C VAL A 23 -3.16 3.23 -5.01
N PHE A 24 -2.07 2.46 -5.06
CA PHE A 24 -0.75 2.89 -4.61
C PHE A 24 0.12 3.44 -5.75
N ALA A 25 -0.46 4.00 -6.82
CA ALA A 25 0.29 4.65 -7.91
C ALA A 25 1.44 3.79 -8.48
N GLY A 26 1.18 2.51 -8.74
CA GLY A 26 2.14 1.52 -9.22
C GLY A 26 3.17 1.08 -8.19
N PHE A 27 3.01 1.47 -6.92
CA PHE A 27 4.00 1.45 -5.84
C PHE A 27 5.21 2.36 -6.10
N ASP A 28 5.03 3.48 -6.81
CA ASP A 28 6.06 4.50 -6.95
C ASP A 28 6.35 5.18 -5.58
N PRO A 29 7.57 5.06 -5.02
CA PRO A 29 7.87 5.61 -3.71
C PRO A 29 7.77 7.14 -3.66
N TYR A 30 8.00 7.85 -4.77
CA TYR A 30 7.92 9.32 -4.82
C TYR A 30 6.48 9.82 -4.69
N THR A 31 5.53 9.07 -5.23
CA THR A 31 4.10 9.36 -5.15
C THR A 31 3.53 8.85 -3.83
N VAL A 32 3.77 7.58 -3.48
CA VAL A 32 3.20 6.94 -2.27
C VAL A 32 3.67 7.63 -0.98
N ALA A 33 4.93 8.11 -0.92
CA ALA A 33 5.43 8.80 0.26
C ALA A 33 4.73 10.14 0.54
N LYS A 34 4.09 10.74 -0.48
CA LYS A 34 3.40 12.03 -0.42
C LYS A 34 1.90 11.90 -0.19
N MET A 35 1.37 10.69 -0.07
CA MET A 35 -0.04 10.46 0.19
C MET A 35 -0.48 11.17 1.47
N GLU A 36 -1.54 11.97 1.36
CA GLU A 36 -2.11 12.73 2.47
C GLU A 36 -3.08 11.89 3.31
N GLU A 37 -3.41 12.36 4.51
CA GLU A 37 -4.33 11.68 5.43
C GLU A 37 -5.68 11.36 4.78
N LYS A 38 -6.20 12.26 3.94
CA LYS A 38 -7.45 12.05 3.21
C LYS A 38 -7.37 10.85 2.26
N GLU A 39 -6.28 10.73 1.51
CA GLU A 39 -6.07 9.62 0.58
C GLU A 39 -5.90 8.31 1.35
N ILE A 40 -5.16 8.33 2.46
CA ILE A 40 -4.99 7.17 3.33
C ILE A 40 -6.35 6.68 3.86
N ILE A 41 -7.20 7.60 4.35
CA ILE A 41 -8.55 7.28 4.83
C ILE A 41 -9.44 6.70 3.73
N GLU A 42 -9.35 7.22 2.51
CA GLU A 42 -10.09 6.70 1.36
C GLU A 42 -9.67 5.25 1.03
N ILE A 43 -8.37 4.97 1.10
CA ILE A 43 -7.80 3.64 0.86
C ILE A 43 -8.20 2.65 1.96
N THR A 44 -8.10 3.03 3.23
CA THR A 44 -8.51 2.15 4.34
C THR A 44 -10.01 1.89 4.35
N SER A 45 -10.82 2.87 3.93
CA SER A 45 -12.28 2.72 3.81
C SER A 45 -12.70 1.85 2.61
N ASN A 46 -11.80 1.59 1.67
CA ASN A 46 -12.08 0.80 0.48
C ASN A 46 -12.14 -0.71 0.81
N LYS A 47 -13.36 -1.17 1.11
CA LYS A 47 -13.66 -2.59 1.40
C LYS A 47 -13.25 -3.54 0.28
N ALA A 48 -13.15 -3.08 -0.98
CA ALA A 48 -12.75 -3.93 -2.10
C ALA A 48 -11.25 -4.34 -2.02
N LEU A 49 -10.41 -3.52 -1.39
CA LEU A 49 -9.00 -3.84 -1.17
C LEU A 49 -8.82 -4.86 -0.03
N SER A 50 -9.78 -4.91 0.90
CA SER A 50 -9.76 -5.77 2.09
C SER A 50 -8.48 -5.60 2.95
N LEU A 51 -7.75 -4.50 2.81
CA LEU A 51 -6.51 -4.25 3.57
C LEU A 51 -6.83 -3.81 4.99
N ALA A 52 -6.05 -4.30 5.95
CA ALA A 52 -6.04 -3.71 7.29
C ALA A 52 -5.40 -2.32 7.26
N ASP A 53 -5.91 -1.39 8.07
CA ASP A 53 -5.41 0.00 8.15
C ASP A 53 -3.91 0.07 8.40
N SER A 54 -3.40 -0.80 9.28
CA SER A 54 -1.98 -0.91 9.59
C SER A 54 -1.14 -1.25 8.36
N ARG A 55 -1.68 -2.01 7.39
CA ARG A 55 -0.97 -2.34 6.13
C ARG A 55 -0.88 -1.14 5.21
N VAL A 56 -1.93 -0.35 5.11
CA VAL A 56 -1.93 0.90 4.33
C VAL A 56 -0.86 1.84 4.88
N MET A 57 -0.84 2.04 6.21
CA MET A 57 0.17 2.86 6.88
C MET A 57 1.59 2.34 6.66
N CYS A 58 1.82 1.03 6.82
CA CYS A 58 3.13 0.43 6.56
C CYS A 58 3.59 0.63 5.11
N ILE A 59 2.69 0.57 4.13
CA ILE A 59 3.06 0.80 2.71
C ILE A 59 3.54 2.25 2.52
N VAL A 60 2.81 3.22 3.06
CA VAL A 60 3.16 4.65 2.99
C VAL A 60 4.48 4.93 3.73
N ASP A 61 4.65 4.39 4.93
CA ASP A 61 5.87 4.58 5.72
C ASP A 61 7.09 3.93 5.06
N ASN A 62 6.91 2.75 4.45
CA ASN A 62 7.97 2.11 3.67
C ASN A 62 8.39 2.98 2.48
N ALA A 63 7.44 3.60 1.76
CA ALA A 63 7.76 4.54 0.68
C ALA A 63 8.55 5.75 1.18
N LYS A 64 8.16 6.33 2.33
CA LYS A 64 8.91 7.42 2.98
C LYS A 64 10.33 6.99 3.38
N CYS A 65 10.51 5.77 3.86
CA CYS A 65 11.83 5.22 4.19
C CYS A 65 12.70 5.03 2.93
N ILE A 66 12.14 4.51 1.84
CA ILE A 66 12.85 4.37 0.56
C ILE A 66 13.29 5.74 0.04
N MET A 67 12.40 6.74 0.09
CA MET A 67 12.70 8.12 -0.29
C MET A 67 13.87 8.71 0.52
N LYS A 68 13.93 8.42 1.83
CA LYS A 68 15.02 8.87 2.70
C LYS A 68 16.35 8.17 2.40
N ALA A 69 16.31 6.88 2.08
CA ALA A 69 17.52 6.08 1.80
C ALA A 69 18.07 6.27 0.37
N SER A 70 17.27 6.84 -0.53
CA SER A 70 17.65 7.11 -1.93
C SER A 70 18.20 8.52 -2.15
N ASN A 71 18.34 9.30 -1.05
CA ASN A 71 19.00 10.60 -0.97
C ASN A 71 20.35 10.45 -0.27
#